data_AF-A0A937B7A6-F1
#
_entry.id   AF-A0A937B7A6-F1
#
_cell.length_a   1.000
_cell.length_b   1.000
_cell.length_c   1.000
_cell.angle_alpha   90.00
_cell.angle_beta   90.00
_cell.angle_gamma   90.00
#
_symmetry.space_group_name_H-M   'P 1'
#
loop_
_entity.id
_entity.type
_entity.pdbx_description
1 polymer ?
#
loop_
_entity_poly.entity_id
_entity_poly.type
_entity_poly.pdbx_seq_one_letter_code
_entity_poly.pdbx_strand_id
1 'polypeptide(L)'
;MFDSSHTGPRAAVYAPDGQSRATLVKILGRDRPIALLVLGSASSGEGPGPLVTAFTGKLGGQLRIPLTIVPGALTEAEIDAIS
;
A
#
# COMPACT_ATOMS: atom_id res chain seq x y z
N MET A 1 -14.28 -2.72 31.41
CA MET A 1 -15.38 -2.51 30.44
C MET A 1 -14.73 -1.98 29.18
N PHE A 2 -14.39 -2.86 28.23
CA PHE A 2 -13.78 -2.47 26.96
C PHE A 2 -14.90 -2.07 26.00
N ASP A 3 -14.87 -0.83 25.56
CA ASP A 3 -15.81 -0.27 24.62
C ASP A 3 -15.69 -0.97 23.25
N SER A 4 -16.80 -1.52 22.75
CA SER A 4 -16.87 -2.28 21.50
C SER A 4 -17.04 -1.40 20.25
N SER A 5 -16.79 -0.08 20.34
CA SER A 5 -17.01 0.85 19.21
C SER A 5 -15.79 1.09 18.32
N HIS A 6 -14.65 0.42 18.60
CA HIS A 6 -13.38 0.62 17.89
C HIS A 6 -13.09 -0.40 16.77
N THR A 7 -14.11 -0.95 16.11
CA THR A 7 -13.86 -1.63 14.82
C THR A 7 -13.47 -0.58 13.79
N GLY A 8 -12.17 -0.46 13.53
CA GLY A 8 -11.62 0.36 12.44
C GLY A 8 -12.27 0.04 11.09
N PRO A 9 -12.04 0.89 10.06
CA PRO A 9 -12.67 0.72 8.76
C PRO A 9 -12.48 -0.70 8.23
N ARG A 10 -13.58 -1.28 7.74
CA ARG A 10 -13.66 -2.67 7.28
C ARG A 10 -12.60 -2.92 6.21
N ALA A 11 -11.64 -3.80 6.51
CA ALA A 11 -10.61 -4.17 5.55
C ALA A 11 -11.27 -4.80 4.31
N ALA A 12 -11.01 -4.22 3.14
CA ALA A 12 -11.46 -4.74 1.87
C ALA A 12 -10.24 -5.31 1.13
N VAL A 13 -10.24 -6.62 0.90
CA VAL A 13 -9.22 -7.29 0.09
C VAL A 13 -9.65 -7.22 -1.38
N TYR A 14 -8.78 -6.71 -2.23
CA TYR A 14 -8.96 -6.73 -3.67
C TYR A 14 -7.93 -7.68 -4.26
N ALA A 15 -8.39 -8.76 -4.90
CA ALA A 15 -7.55 -9.65 -5.69
C ALA A 15 -7.61 -9.15 -7.15
N PRO A 16 -6.54 -8.54 -7.68
CA PRO A 16 -6.54 -8.09 -9.07
C PRO A 16 -6.44 -9.28 -10.02
N ASP A 17 -7.21 -9.26 -11.11
CA ASP A 17 -7.17 -10.24 -12.21
C ASP A 17 -5.91 -10.06 -13.09
N GLY A 18 -4.73 -9.99 -12.46
CA GLY A 18 -3.45 -9.73 -13.13
C GLY A 18 -3.17 -8.26 -13.46
N GLN A 19 -4.07 -7.33 -13.13
CA GLN A 19 -3.92 -5.89 -13.43
C GLN A 19 -3.87 -5.03 -12.17
N SER A 20 -2.90 -5.28 -11.29
CA SER A 20 -2.77 -4.63 -9.97
C SER A 20 -2.68 -3.11 -10.08
N ARG A 21 -1.93 -2.58 -11.04
CA ARG A 21 -1.78 -1.12 -11.26
C ARG A 21 -3.11 -0.45 -11.60
N ALA A 22 -3.85 -0.99 -12.58
CA ALA A 22 -5.13 -0.43 -13.00
C ALA A 22 -6.18 -0.52 -11.88
N THR A 23 -6.13 -1.60 -11.09
CA THR A 23 -7.00 -1.79 -9.93
C THR A 23 -6.74 -0.74 -8.86
N LEU A 24 -5.47 -0.47 -8.52
CA LEU A 24 -5.11 0.58 -7.56
C LEU A 24 -5.55 1.96 -8.02
N VAL A 25 -5.31 2.33 -9.28
CA VAL A 25 -5.77 3.63 -9.83
C VAL A 25 -7.28 3.78 -9.72
N LYS A 26 -8.04 2.72 -10.06
CA LYS A 26 -9.50 2.71 -9.91
C LYS A 26 -9.95 2.87 -8.46
N ILE A 27 -9.26 2.23 -7.52
CA ILE A 27 -9.58 2.32 -6.08
C ILE A 27 -9.29 3.72 -5.55
N LEU A 28 -8.14 4.30 -5.89
CA LEU A 28 -7.71 5.64 -5.49
C LEU A 28 -8.59 6.74 -6.09
N GLY A 29 -9.20 6.49 -7.25
CA GLY A 29 -10.14 7.41 -7.90
C GLY A 29 -11.59 7.28 -7.44
N ARG A 30 -11.92 6.35 -6.52
CA ARG A 30 -13.27 6.26 -5.95
C ARG A 30 -13.48 7.36 -4.92
N ASP A 31 -14.73 7.76 -4.75
CA ASP A 31 -15.17 8.80 -3.80
C ASP A 31 -15.12 8.34 -2.32
N ARG A 32 -14.28 7.34 -2.01
CA ARG A 32 -14.04 6.87 -0.65
C ARG A 32 -12.72 7.45 -0.15
N PRO A 33 -12.69 8.06 1.04
CA PRO A 33 -11.46 8.63 1.58
C PRO A 33 -10.46 7.51 1.88
N ILE A 34 -9.34 7.52 1.16
CA ILE A 34 -8.17 6.71 1.46
C ILE A 34 -7.15 7.65 2.10
N ALA A 35 -6.68 7.34 3.28
CA ALA A 35 -5.78 8.22 4.03
C ALA A 35 -4.29 7.98 3.73
N LEU A 36 -3.92 6.76 3.31
CA LEU A 36 -2.54 6.33 3.12
C LEU A 36 -2.47 5.22 2.08
N LEU A 37 -1.48 5.28 1.19
CA LEU A 37 -1.09 4.17 0.34
C LEU A 37 0.19 3.55 0.88
N VAL A 38 0.18 2.26 1.19
CA VAL A 38 1.37 1.50 1.59
C VAL A 38 1.71 0.49 0.50
N LEU A 39 2.95 0.51 0.02
CA LEU A 39 3.46 -0.45 -0.97
C LEU A 39 4.67 -1.20 -0.42
N GLY A 40 4.65 -2.53 -0.47
CA GLY A 40 5.85 -3.34 -0.23
C GLY A 40 6.76 -3.33 -1.46
N SER A 41 8.05 -3.07 -1.26
CA SER A 41 9.05 -3.25 -2.33
C SER A 41 9.38 -4.73 -2.51
N ALA A 42 9.91 -5.09 -3.68
CA ALA A 42 10.54 -6.39 -3.85
C ALA A 42 11.68 -6.60 -2.84
N SER A 43 11.85 -7.84 -2.37
CA SER A 43 12.92 -8.27 -1.45
C SER A 43 14.18 -8.76 -2.17
N SER A 44 14.07 -9.10 -3.45
CA SER A 44 15.16 -9.61 -4.29
C SER A 44 14.95 -9.24 -5.77
N GLY A 45 16.00 -8.82 -6.49
CA GLY A 45 15.97 -8.55 -7.95
C GLY A 45 16.35 -7.12 -8.37
N GLU A 46 16.26 -6.83 -9.69
CA GLU A 46 16.72 -5.60 -10.38
C GLU A 46 16.00 -4.27 -10.00
N GLY A 47 15.25 -4.22 -8.91
CA GLY A 47 14.60 -2.98 -8.48
C GLY A 47 13.41 -3.16 -7.55
N PRO A 48 12.73 -2.07 -7.16
CA PRO A 48 11.73 -2.07 -6.09
C PRO A 48 10.39 -2.75 -6.45
N GLY A 49 10.24 -3.28 -7.66
CA GLY A 49 9.04 -3.96 -8.16
C GLY A 49 8.10 -3.05 -8.95
N PRO A 50 7.20 -3.63 -9.78
CA PRO A 50 6.46 -2.90 -10.81
C PRO A 50 5.47 -1.86 -10.25
N LEU A 51 4.87 -2.12 -9.09
CA LEU A 51 3.96 -1.16 -8.44
C LEU A 51 4.72 0.00 -7.83
N VAL A 52 5.78 -0.28 -7.07
CA VAL A 52 6.60 0.77 -6.47
C VAL A 52 7.17 1.68 -7.56
N THR A 53 7.79 1.11 -8.61
CA THR A 53 8.31 1.89 -9.75
C THR A 53 7.24 2.77 -10.42
N ALA A 54 6.01 2.27 -10.58
CA ALA A 54 4.95 3.05 -11.21
C ALA A 54 4.51 4.25 -10.35
N PHE A 55 4.40 4.06 -9.03
CA PHE A 55 3.90 5.06 -8.08
C PHE A 55 4.98 5.99 -7.52
N THR A 56 6.27 5.65 -7.61
CA THR A 56 7.37 6.59 -7.38
C THR A 56 7.73 7.39 -8.63
N GLY A 57 7.43 6.85 -9.81
CA GLY A 57 7.62 7.53 -11.09
C GLY A 57 6.38 8.33 -11.54
N LYS A 58 5.93 8.06 -12.76
CA LYS A 58 4.89 8.84 -13.47
C LYS A 58 3.58 9.02 -12.68
N LEU A 59 3.16 8.02 -11.91
CA LEU A 59 1.90 8.11 -11.17
C LEU A 59 2.03 8.83 -9.81
N GLY A 60 3.25 8.99 -9.30
CA GLY A 60 3.47 9.61 -7.99
C GLY A 60 2.96 11.04 -7.90
N GLY A 61 3.16 11.83 -8.95
CA GLY A 61 2.67 13.22 -9.03
C GLY A 61 1.13 13.35 -9.07
N GLN A 62 0.40 12.25 -9.24
CA GLN A 62 -1.07 12.24 -9.24
C GLN A 62 -1.66 11.85 -7.88
N LEU A 63 -0.83 11.39 -6.94
CA LEU A 63 -1.30 11.00 -5.62
C LEU A 63 -1.69 12.23 -4.81
N ARG A 64 -2.90 12.18 -4.24
CA ARG A 64 -3.42 13.19 -3.30
C ARG A 64 -3.29 12.75 -1.85
N ILE A 65 -2.61 11.63 -1.62
CA ILE A 65 -2.47 10.97 -0.32
C ILE A 65 -1.00 10.61 -0.11
N PRO A 66 -0.53 10.51 1.15
CA PRO A 66 0.80 10.00 1.45
C PRO A 66 1.01 8.60 0.86
N LEU A 67 2.23 8.36 0.37
CA LEU A 67 2.73 7.06 -0.06
C LEU A 67 3.87 6.64 0.87
N THR A 68 3.71 5.48 1.50
CA THR A 68 4.76 4.81 2.27
C THR A 68 5.25 3.59 1.52
N ILE A 69 6.57 3.45 1.38
CA ILE A 69 7.21 2.26 0.82
C ILE A 69 7.83 1.48 1.96
N VAL A 70 7.39 0.23 2.13
CA VAL A 70 7.96 -0.69 3.11
C VAL A 70 8.99 -1.56 2.40
N PRO A 71 10.27 -1.57 2.80
CA PRO A 71 11.26 -2.43 2.19
C PRO A 71 10.90 -3.91 2.36
N GLY A 72 10.87 -4.66 1.26
CA GLY A 72 10.52 -6.09 1.29
C GLY A 72 11.58 -6.98 1.93
N ALA A 73 12.80 -6.47 2.13
CA ALA A 73 13.91 -7.19 2.74
C ALA A 73 13.89 -7.13 4.28
N LEU A 74 12.94 -6.42 4.89
CA LEU A 74 12.81 -6.37 6.35
C LEU A 74 12.44 -7.75 6.89
N THR A 75 13.20 -8.19 7.88
CA THR A 75 12.93 -9.39 8.66
C THR A 75 11.86 -9.12 9.73
N GLU A 76 11.22 -10.18 10.21
CA GLU A 76 10.22 -10.08 11.29
C GLU A 76 10.81 -9.40 12.54
N ALA A 77 12.06 -9.72 12.89
CA ALA A 77 12.77 -9.10 14.01
C ALA A 77 13.01 -7.59 13.82
N GLU A 78 13.29 -7.13 12.59
CA GLU A 78 13.45 -5.71 12.29
C GLU A 78 12.12 -4.96 12.31
N ILE A 79 11.01 -5.63 11.96
CA ILE A 79 9.65 -5.06 12.06
C ILE A 79 9.23 -4.94 13.53
N ASP A 80 9.51 -5.95 14.34
CA ASP A 80 9.20 -5.93 15.78
C ASP A 80 9.97 -4.83 16.51
N ALA A 81 11.20 -4.54 16.09
CA ALA A 81 12.02 -3.48 16.68
C ALA A 81 11.49 -2.05 16.44
N ILE A 82 10.57 -1.86 15.49
CA ILE A 82 9.99 -0.56 15.12
C ILE A 82 8.49 -0.44 15.43
N SER A 83 7.92 -1.45 16.10
CA SER A 83 6.49 -1.54 16.45
C SER A 83 6.14 -0.89 17.79
#